data_AF-A0AAV5DJV4-F1
#
_entry.id   AF-A0AAV5DJV4-F1
#
_cell.length_a   1.000
_cell.length_b   1.000
_cell.length_c   1.000
_cell.angle_alpha   90.00
_cell.angle_beta   90.00
_cell.angle_gamma   90.00
#
_symmetry.space_group_name_H-M   'P 1'
#
loop_
_entity.id
_entity.type
_entity.pdbx_description
1 polymer ?
#
loop_
_entity_poly.entity_id
_entity_poly.type
_entity_poly.pdbx_seq_one_letter_code
_entity_poly.pdbx_strand_id
1 'polypeptide(L)'
;MAAASYATSMLTFLLWLVILINRSAAGTGGFSLPVVSSHHGLTYSADGFFVQQEQLGGANLTTIRPPMAQYGWSHAVQVGVGTGQGRNLYMLELDLTGDVTWMQCRPSDPQLQQASPIFDTSMSHSYSNVGPRSPICKDPYTPEGRNKCSFQLLFHGTFARGYLGTDDFSFASSSSSSGGSNAETIRGIVFGCAHKTQGFLNHGTLAGALSMSRHPTSLMKQLTNHGVGQFSYCLAAGGNSRGFLRFGGDVTHPSGARRTAIMYHGTLQREYRIRVTGVILDGRKLIDITPGMFRGSFGARGGCVIDVGASVSKMIHEAYQILENEVADHLQSHGAHRVTVLYQGLCILATPDI
;
A
#
# COMPACT_ATOMS: atom_id res chain seq x y z
N MET A 1 -20.65 -35.94 -15.63
CA MET A 1 -20.87 -34.52 -15.25
C MET A 1 -19.53 -33.96 -14.82
N ALA A 2 -18.83 -33.29 -15.73
CA ALA A 2 -17.53 -32.69 -15.45
C ALA A 2 -17.74 -31.26 -14.92
N ALA A 3 -17.09 -30.93 -13.81
CA ALA A 3 -17.13 -29.59 -13.22
C ALA A 3 -16.40 -28.60 -14.14
N ALA A 4 -17.09 -27.58 -14.62
CA ALA A 4 -16.49 -26.48 -15.34
C ALA A 4 -15.64 -25.65 -14.36
N SER A 5 -14.33 -25.60 -14.61
CA SER A 5 -13.41 -24.69 -13.90
C SER A 5 -13.54 -23.31 -14.54
N TYR A 6 -13.96 -22.30 -13.77
CA TYR A 6 -14.04 -20.91 -14.23
C TYR A 6 -12.72 -20.22 -13.94
N ALA A 7 -11.94 -19.90 -14.98
CA ALA A 7 -10.81 -19.01 -14.87
C ALA A 7 -11.30 -17.56 -15.06
N THR A 8 -11.31 -16.78 -13.98
CA THR A 8 -11.55 -15.33 -14.06
C THR A 8 -10.27 -14.64 -14.51
N SER A 9 -10.18 -14.29 -15.79
CA SER A 9 -9.06 -13.50 -16.31
C SER A 9 -9.25 -12.04 -15.88
N MET A 10 -8.55 -11.61 -14.83
CA MET A 10 -8.40 -10.20 -14.51
C MET A 10 -7.24 -9.62 -15.32
N LEU A 11 -7.49 -8.53 -16.07
CA LEU A 11 -6.41 -7.74 -16.66
C LEU A 11 -5.58 -7.10 -15.53
N THR A 12 -4.50 -7.77 -15.14
CA THR A 12 -3.47 -7.23 -14.25
C THR A 12 -2.48 -6.41 -15.08
N PHE A 13 -2.60 -5.08 -15.02
CA PHE A 13 -1.57 -4.21 -15.59
C PHE A 13 -0.39 -4.13 -14.61
N LEU A 14 0.73 -4.76 -14.98
CA LEU A 14 2.01 -4.59 -14.28
C LEU A 14 2.56 -3.20 -14.58
N LEU A 15 2.20 -2.22 -13.76
CA LEU A 15 2.71 -0.85 -13.82
C LEU A 15 3.95 -0.72 -12.92
N TRP A 16 5.09 -0.51 -13.58
CA TRP A 16 6.29 0.01 -12.93
C TRP A 16 6.16 1.52 -12.81
N LEU A 17 6.13 2.02 -11.58
CA LEU A 17 5.95 3.45 -11.34
C LEU A 17 7.00 4.01 -10.39
N VAL A 18 7.60 5.12 -10.81
CA VAL A 18 8.46 5.96 -9.98
C VAL A 18 7.72 7.25 -9.67
N ILE A 19 7.58 7.56 -8.38
CA ILE A 19 6.90 8.76 -7.90
C ILE A 19 7.95 9.71 -7.32
N LEU A 20 8.06 10.90 -7.92
CA LEU A 20 8.97 11.96 -7.48
C LEU A 20 8.18 13.00 -6.67
N ILE A 21 8.57 13.22 -5.40
CA ILE A 21 7.95 14.24 -4.53
C ILE A 21 8.95 15.38 -4.35
N ASN A 22 8.78 16.45 -5.15
CA ASN A 22 9.57 17.69 -5.17
C ASN A 22 11.03 17.62 -5.68
N ARG A 23 11.48 18.73 -6.28
CA ARG A 23 12.77 18.91 -6.99
C ARG A 23 13.97 19.26 -6.11
N SER A 24 13.82 19.26 -4.78
CA SER A 24 14.85 19.82 -3.88
C SER A 24 15.02 18.97 -2.63
N ALA A 25 15.66 17.82 -2.81
CA ALA A 25 16.67 17.27 -1.91
C ALA A 25 17.15 15.96 -2.55
N ALA A 26 18.30 16.00 -3.22
CA ALA A 26 19.10 14.80 -3.38
C ALA A 26 19.63 14.45 -1.99
N GLY A 27 18.78 13.83 -1.16
CA GLY A 27 19.22 13.18 0.06
C GLY A 27 20.13 12.02 -0.36
N THR A 28 21.32 11.94 0.24
CA THR A 28 22.31 10.91 -0.04
C THR A 28 21.95 9.53 0.54
N GLY A 29 20.82 9.42 1.27
CA GLY A 29 20.31 8.16 1.83
C GLY A 29 19.03 7.68 1.13
N GLY A 30 18.86 6.37 0.98
CA GLY A 30 17.62 5.77 0.51
C GLY A 30 17.65 4.26 0.50
N PHE A 31 16.51 3.62 0.80
CA PHE A 31 16.43 2.20 1.13
C PHE A 31 15.33 1.46 0.36
N SER A 32 15.29 0.12 0.43
CA SER A 32 14.37 -0.69 -0.39
C SER A 32 13.61 -1.77 0.37
N LEU A 33 12.31 -1.60 0.56
CA LEU A 33 11.43 -2.67 1.06
C LEU A 33 11.07 -3.61 -0.09
N PRO A 34 11.19 -4.95 -0.02
CA PRO A 34 10.55 -5.81 -1.02
C PRO A 34 9.02 -5.73 -0.92
N VAL A 35 8.34 -6.01 -2.04
CA VAL A 35 6.87 -6.07 -2.16
C VAL A 35 6.47 -7.47 -2.60
N VAL A 36 5.40 -8.00 -2.02
CA VAL A 36 4.99 -9.40 -2.17
C VAL A 36 3.71 -9.51 -2.99
N SER A 37 3.60 -10.54 -3.83
CA SER A 37 2.40 -10.90 -4.58
C SER A 37 2.19 -12.41 -4.62
N SER A 38 0.96 -12.82 -4.86
CA SER A 38 0.43 -14.17 -4.71
C SER A 38 0.59 -15.04 -5.96
N HIS A 39 1.63 -15.88 -6.06
CA HIS A 39 1.42 -17.23 -6.63
C HIS A 39 2.35 -18.22 -5.90
N HIS A 40 1.72 -19.19 -5.22
CA HIS A 40 2.28 -20.37 -4.53
C HIS A 40 2.80 -20.25 -3.08
N GLY A 41 2.01 -20.83 -2.16
CA GLY A 41 2.37 -21.74 -1.05
C GLY A 41 3.57 -21.43 -0.16
N LEU A 42 3.30 -21.08 1.11
CA LEU A 42 4.29 -21.17 2.19
C LEU A 42 4.04 -22.40 3.05
N THR A 43 5.02 -23.30 3.09
CA THR A 43 5.26 -24.18 4.23
C THR A 43 5.89 -23.36 5.35
N TYR A 44 5.26 -23.37 6.52
CA TYR A 44 5.81 -22.81 7.75
C TYR A 44 6.95 -23.70 8.28
N SER A 45 8.07 -23.10 8.70
CA SER A 45 8.99 -23.75 9.64
C SER A 45 8.50 -23.49 11.06
N ALA A 46 8.54 -24.51 11.90
CA ALA A 46 7.86 -24.59 13.20
C ALA A 46 8.41 -23.68 14.32
N ASP A 47 9.29 -22.73 14.01
CA ASP A 47 10.22 -22.22 15.04
C ASP A 47 9.98 -20.74 15.39
N GLY A 48 9.11 -20.02 14.66
CA GLY A 48 8.37 -18.83 15.13
C GLY A 48 9.14 -17.67 15.82
N PHE A 49 10.47 -17.63 15.84
CA PHE A 49 11.27 -16.66 16.60
C PHE A 49 12.53 -16.25 15.84
N PHE A 50 12.90 -14.97 15.98
CA PHE A 50 14.31 -14.58 16.03
C PHE A 50 14.56 -13.74 17.29
N VAL A 51 15.60 -14.14 18.02
CA VAL A 51 16.07 -13.66 19.33
C VAL A 51 17.18 -12.60 19.14
N GLN A 52 17.04 -11.48 19.87
CA GLN A 52 18.03 -10.65 20.62
C GLN A 52 19.43 -10.39 20.02
N GLN A 53 20.05 -9.20 20.04
CA GLN A 53 20.27 -8.25 21.14
C GLN A 53 20.76 -6.88 20.59
N GLU A 54 20.39 -5.79 21.25
CA GLU A 54 20.66 -4.40 20.84
C GLU A 54 22.15 -4.01 20.84
N GLN A 55 22.55 -3.20 19.85
CA GLN A 55 23.43 -2.04 20.07
C GLN A 55 23.03 -0.90 19.12
N LEU A 56 22.81 0.28 19.72
CA LEU A 56 22.42 1.53 19.08
C LEU A 56 23.60 2.14 18.32
N GLY A 57 23.53 2.13 16.99
CA GLY A 57 24.43 2.86 16.09
C GLY A 57 23.62 3.58 15.01
N GLY A 58 24.04 4.79 14.63
CA GLY A 58 23.34 5.67 13.69
C GLY A 58 22.87 4.96 12.42
N ALA A 59 21.58 5.12 12.12
CA ALA A 59 20.91 4.47 11.00
C ALA A 59 21.48 4.96 9.67
N ASN A 60 22.04 4.04 8.88
CA ASN A 60 22.38 4.29 7.49
C ASN A 60 21.20 3.83 6.62
N LEU A 61 20.47 4.83 6.11
CA LEU A 61 19.26 4.75 5.26
C LEU A 61 19.45 4.00 3.94
N THR A 62 20.54 3.28 3.71
CA THR A 62 20.86 2.65 2.43
C THR A 62 20.66 1.16 2.35
N THR A 63 20.21 0.50 3.42
CA THR A 63 20.26 -0.97 3.43
C THR A 63 18.96 -1.69 3.72
N ILE A 64 17.84 -1.07 4.07
CA ILE A 64 16.59 -1.77 4.44
C ILE A 64 16.10 -2.85 3.40
N ARG A 65 15.59 -4.04 3.81
CA ARG A 65 14.93 -5.21 3.14
C ARG A 65 14.09 -6.17 4.08
N PRO A 66 12.81 -5.91 4.44
CA PRO A 66 11.91 -6.85 5.17
C PRO A 66 11.56 -8.19 4.46
N PRO A 67 11.20 -9.26 5.18
CA PRO A 67 10.68 -10.51 4.60
C PRO A 67 9.17 -10.46 4.23
N MET A 68 8.72 -11.45 3.44
CA MET A 68 7.48 -11.44 2.64
C MET A 68 6.47 -12.54 3.03
N ALA A 69 5.15 -12.26 2.98
CA ALA A 69 4.08 -13.28 3.06
C ALA A 69 2.75 -12.86 2.37
N GLN A 70 1.91 -13.84 1.97
CA GLN A 70 0.75 -13.77 1.06
C GLN A 70 -0.60 -13.54 1.77
N TYR A 71 -1.33 -12.44 1.48
CA TYR A 71 -2.62 -12.13 2.13
C TYR A 71 -3.68 -11.53 1.18
N GLY A 72 -4.46 -12.38 0.53
CA GLY A 72 -5.52 -11.94 -0.38
C GLY A 72 -5.03 -11.23 -1.64
N TRP A 73 -5.86 -10.35 -2.22
CA TRP A 73 -5.57 -9.58 -3.45
C TRP A 73 -4.75 -8.31 -3.19
N SER A 74 -4.14 -8.19 -2.02
CA SER A 74 -3.49 -6.97 -1.52
C SER A 74 -1.99 -7.13 -1.39
N HIS A 75 -1.25 -6.04 -1.55
CA HIS A 75 0.21 -6.00 -1.37
C HIS A 75 0.53 -5.49 0.02
N ALA A 76 1.41 -6.18 0.75
CA ALA A 76 1.78 -5.82 2.12
C ALA A 76 3.30 -5.73 2.30
N VAL A 77 3.72 -4.98 3.31
CA VAL A 77 5.11 -4.93 3.77
C VAL A 77 5.21 -5.34 5.23
N GLN A 78 6.32 -5.96 5.60
CA GLN A 78 6.63 -6.23 6.99
C GLN A 78 7.31 -5.03 7.64
N VAL A 79 6.81 -4.63 8.80
CA VAL A 79 7.30 -3.50 9.60
C VAL A 79 7.44 -3.94 11.05
N GLY A 80 8.61 -3.76 11.63
CA GLY A 80 8.78 -3.88 13.07
C GLY A 80 8.25 -2.64 13.77
N VAL A 81 7.45 -2.81 14.81
CA VAL A 81 6.87 -1.69 15.58
C VAL A 81 7.18 -1.90 17.06
N GLY A 82 7.63 -0.85 17.73
CA GLY A 82 7.92 -0.81 19.16
C GLY A 82 9.35 -1.15 19.54
N THR A 83 9.64 -1.03 20.84
CA THR A 83 10.96 -1.31 21.44
C THR A 83 10.88 -2.30 22.60
N GLY A 84 12.02 -2.86 22.99
CA GLY A 84 12.12 -3.82 24.10
C GLY A 84 11.19 -5.01 23.93
N GLN A 85 10.42 -5.34 24.97
CA GLN A 85 9.47 -6.46 24.96
C GLN A 85 8.22 -6.18 24.10
N GLY A 86 7.93 -4.92 23.77
CA GLY A 86 6.82 -4.53 22.89
C GLY A 86 7.12 -4.68 21.41
N ARG A 87 8.39 -4.85 21.03
CA ARG A 87 8.82 -4.92 19.63
C ARG A 87 8.30 -6.19 18.97
N ASN A 88 7.52 -6.03 17.90
CA ASN A 88 7.02 -7.12 17.07
C ASN A 88 7.05 -6.76 15.59
N LEU A 89 7.06 -7.77 14.71
CA LEU A 89 6.97 -7.59 13.25
C LEU A 89 5.52 -7.69 12.82
N TYR A 90 5.06 -6.78 11.97
CA TYR A 90 3.67 -6.65 11.53
C TYR A 90 3.58 -6.60 10.01
N MET A 91 2.60 -7.29 9.43
CA MET A 91 2.27 -7.17 8.02
C MET A 91 1.24 -6.06 7.84
N LEU A 92 1.60 -5.01 7.12
CA LEU A 92 0.74 -3.86 6.85
C LEU A 92 0.46 -3.74 5.35
N GLU A 93 -0.81 -3.62 4.99
CA GLU A 93 -1.26 -3.44 3.60
C GLU A 93 -0.79 -2.10 3.04
N LEU A 94 -0.20 -2.09 1.84
CA LEU A 94 0.24 -0.86 1.19
C LEU A 94 -0.93 -0.07 0.64
N ASP A 95 -1.03 1.20 1.03
CA ASP A 95 -2.10 2.12 0.64
C ASP A 95 -1.51 3.46 0.20
N LEU A 96 -1.75 3.88 -1.05
CA LEU A 96 -1.26 5.17 -1.55
C LEU A 96 -2.22 6.34 -1.28
N THR A 97 -3.39 6.08 -0.69
CA THR A 97 -4.49 7.04 -0.59
C THR A 97 -4.86 7.43 0.85
N GLY A 98 -4.66 6.54 1.83
CA GLY A 98 -4.97 6.81 3.24
C GLY A 98 -4.16 7.94 3.85
N ASP A 99 -4.70 8.63 4.86
CA ASP A 99 -4.04 9.79 5.48
C ASP A 99 -2.98 9.42 6.53
N VAL A 100 -3.09 8.24 7.15
CA VAL A 100 -2.23 7.79 8.25
C VAL A 100 -2.02 6.29 8.22
N THR A 101 -0.80 5.85 8.51
CA THR A 101 -0.52 4.44 8.76
C THR A 101 -1.25 4.04 10.03
N TRP A 102 -1.93 2.89 10.04
CA TRP A 102 -2.68 2.45 11.22
C TRP A 102 -2.54 0.95 11.42
N MET A 103 -2.71 0.51 12.66
CA MET A 103 -2.69 -0.91 13.02
C MET A 103 -3.54 -1.19 14.26
N GLN A 104 -3.92 -2.45 14.46
CA GLN A 104 -4.72 -2.88 15.60
C GLN A 104 -3.90 -2.87 16.90
N CYS A 105 -4.43 -2.23 17.93
CA CYS A 105 -3.77 -2.03 19.21
C CYS A 105 -4.63 -2.45 20.40
N ARG A 106 -3.99 -2.89 21.48
CA ARG A 106 -4.69 -3.17 22.73
C ARG A 106 -5.13 -1.89 23.45
N PRO A 107 -6.30 -1.88 24.11
CA PRO A 107 -7.33 -2.92 24.05
C PRO A 107 -8.03 -2.90 22.68
N SER A 108 -8.15 -4.06 22.05
CA SER A 108 -9.02 -4.29 20.89
C SER A 108 -9.50 -5.74 20.92
N ASP A 109 -10.68 -5.95 20.33
CA ASP A 109 -11.28 -7.27 20.16
C ASP A 109 -11.55 -7.48 18.66
N PRO A 110 -10.50 -7.84 17.90
CA PRO A 110 -10.61 -7.95 16.46
C PRO A 110 -11.43 -9.18 16.07
N GLN A 111 -12.29 -9.03 15.07
CA GLN A 111 -13.14 -10.13 14.57
C GLN A 111 -12.34 -11.27 13.93
N LEU A 112 -11.17 -10.96 13.38
CA LEU A 112 -10.28 -11.90 12.73
C LEU A 112 -8.89 -11.85 13.38
N GLN A 113 -8.25 -12.99 13.50
CA GLN A 113 -6.87 -13.07 13.99
C GLN A 113 -5.90 -12.51 12.95
N GLN A 114 -4.93 -11.72 13.40
CA GLN A 114 -3.75 -11.32 12.62
C GLN A 114 -2.57 -12.24 12.98
N ALA A 115 -1.51 -12.27 12.17
CA ALA A 115 -0.41 -13.23 12.35
C ALA A 115 0.44 -12.88 13.57
N SER A 116 0.63 -11.60 13.80
CA SER A 116 1.39 -11.06 14.92
C SER A 116 0.45 -10.73 16.08
N PRO A 117 0.91 -10.75 17.34
CA PRO A 117 0.09 -10.30 18.46
C PRO A 117 -0.39 -8.86 18.26
N ILE A 118 -1.64 -8.57 18.61
CA ILE A 118 -2.18 -7.20 18.63
C ILE A 118 -1.21 -6.30 19.40
N PHE A 119 -0.85 -5.15 18.82
CA PHE A 119 0.20 -4.31 19.39
C PHE A 119 -0.19 -3.79 20.79
N ASP A 120 0.64 -4.09 21.78
CA ASP A 120 0.46 -3.64 23.15
C ASP A 120 1.31 -2.39 23.41
N THR A 121 0.65 -1.23 23.31
CA THR A 121 1.29 0.07 23.52
C THR A 121 1.98 0.20 24.88
N SER A 122 1.57 -0.57 25.89
CA SER A 122 2.17 -0.52 27.24
C SER A 122 3.52 -1.23 27.33
N MET A 123 3.82 -2.11 26.36
CA MET A 123 5.04 -2.93 26.35
C MET A 123 6.18 -2.28 25.58
N SER A 124 5.90 -1.22 24.82
CA SER A 124 6.89 -0.47 24.05
C SER A 124 7.32 0.79 24.81
N HIS A 125 8.60 0.88 25.16
CA HIS A 125 9.14 2.03 25.91
C HIS A 125 9.21 3.32 25.09
N SER A 126 9.22 3.20 23.76
CA SER A 126 9.22 4.31 22.80
C SER A 126 7.82 4.77 22.40
N TYR A 127 6.77 4.04 22.81
CA TYR A 127 5.40 4.45 22.54
C TYR A 127 5.03 5.70 23.32
N SER A 128 4.40 6.66 22.65
CA SER A 128 3.77 7.81 23.31
C SER A 128 2.47 8.21 22.60
N ASN A 129 1.46 8.65 23.36
CA ASN A 129 0.23 9.16 22.75
C ASN A 129 0.46 10.57 22.19
N VAL A 130 -0.13 10.84 21.01
CA VAL A 130 -0.19 12.21 20.49
C VAL A 130 -1.19 13.01 21.33
N GLY A 131 -0.70 14.04 21.99
CA GLY A 131 -1.50 14.89 22.86
C GLY A 131 -2.49 15.78 22.09
N PRO A 132 -3.56 16.28 22.77
CA PRO A 132 -4.65 17.04 22.15
C PRO A 132 -4.22 18.42 21.62
N ARG A 133 -3.10 18.96 22.12
CA ARG A 133 -2.53 20.25 21.68
C ARG A 133 -1.43 20.10 20.62
N SER A 134 -1.14 18.86 20.20
CA SER A 134 -0.16 18.62 19.14
C SER A 134 -0.61 19.32 17.85
N PRO A 135 0.30 19.95 17.08
CA PRO A 135 -0.03 20.52 15.76
C PRO A 135 -0.56 19.48 14.76
N ILE A 136 -0.30 18.19 15.02
CA ILE A 136 -0.83 17.06 14.25
C ILE A 136 -2.30 16.81 14.60
N CYS A 137 -2.72 17.10 15.84
CA CYS A 137 -4.08 16.83 16.32
C CYS A 137 -5.08 17.90 15.89
N LYS A 138 -5.37 17.90 14.60
CA LYS A 138 -6.34 18.78 13.94
C LYS A 138 -7.08 17.97 12.88
N ASP A 139 -8.17 18.53 12.35
CA ASP A 139 -8.98 17.91 11.30
C ASP A 139 -8.12 17.18 10.25
N PRO A 140 -8.39 15.88 9.98
CA PRO A 140 -9.58 15.10 10.40
C PRO A 140 -9.48 14.49 11.82
N TYR A 141 -8.41 14.73 12.56
CA TYR A 141 -8.21 14.20 13.91
C TYR A 141 -8.83 15.10 14.97
N THR A 142 -9.38 14.48 16.02
CA THR A 142 -10.12 15.21 17.06
C THR A 142 -9.43 15.08 18.41
N PRO A 143 -9.06 16.20 19.07
CA PRO A 143 -8.58 16.19 20.45
C PRO A 143 -9.57 15.49 21.38
N GLU A 144 -9.09 14.56 22.22
CA GLU A 144 -9.94 13.83 23.16
C GLU A 144 -9.31 13.78 24.56
N GLY A 145 -10.07 14.24 25.56
CA GLY A 145 -9.62 14.29 26.94
C GLY A 145 -8.37 15.16 27.13
N ARG A 146 -7.47 14.72 28.04
CA ARG A 146 -6.26 15.49 28.40
C ARG A 146 -5.00 15.08 27.64
N ASN A 147 -4.97 13.91 27.02
CA ASN A 147 -3.73 13.31 26.52
C ASN A 147 -3.89 12.51 25.21
N LYS A 148 -5.03 12.59 24.53
CA LYS A 148 -5.26 11.80 23.31
C LYS A 148 -5.68 12.65 22.13
N CYS A 149 -5.38 12.11 20.95
CA CYS A 149 -5.86 12.60 19.68
C CYS A 149 -6.54 11.46 18.95
N SER A 150 -7.85 11.53 18.78
CA SER A 150 -8.62 10.47 18.14
C SER A 150 -8.53 10.54 16.62
N PHE A 151 -8.48 9.37 15.98
CA PHE A 151 -8.63 9.25 14.53
C PHE A 151 -9.77 8.28 14.20
N GLN A 152 -10.38 8.51 13.05
CA GLN A 152 -11.34 7.61 12.44
C GLN A 152 -11.06 7.60 10.93
N LEU A 153 -11.11 6.44 10.32
CA LEU A 153 -10.89 6.30 8.89
C LEU A 153 -11.74 5.19 8.28
N LEU A 154 -11.92 5.30 6.96
CA LEU A 154 -12.45 4.25 6.10
C LEU A 154 -11.33 3.79 5.17
N PHE A 155 -11.04 2.50 5.18
CA PHE A 155 -10.00 1.86 4.39
C PHE A 155 -10.58 0.66 3.65
N HIS A 156 -10.82 0.76 2.34
CA HIS A 156 -11.38 -0.33 1.52
C HIS A 156 -12.64 -1.00 2.11
N GLY A 157 -13.55 -0.21 2.71
CA GLY A 157 -14.75 -0.72 3.38
C GLY A 157 -14.55 -1.13 4.85
N THR A 158 -13.31 -1.09 5.34
CA THR A 158 -12.97 -1.21 6.76
C THR A 158 -13.18 0.11 7.47
N PHE A 159 -13.91 0.10 8.57
CA PHE A 159 -13.91 1.21 9.53
C PHE A 159 -12.88 0.96 10.62
N ALA A 160 -12.00 1.92 10.89
CA ALA A 160 -11.04 1.86 11.98
C ALA A 160 -11.10 3.15 12.83
N ARG A 161 -11.07 2.98 14.16
CA ARG A 161 -11.05 4.08 15.13
C ARG A 161 -10.09 3.80 16.27
N GLY A 162 -9.41 4.84 16.73
CA GLY A 162 -8.61 4.80 17.94
C GLY A 162 -7.90 6.12 18.17
N TYR A 163 -6.63 6.06 18.59
CA TYR A 163 -5.84 7.25 18.90
C TYR A 163 -4.54 7.28 18.12
N LEU A 164 -4.08 8.48 17.79
CA LEU A 164 -2.75 8.68 17.25
C LEU A 164 -1.71 8.49 18.35
N GLY A 165 -0.67 7.74 18.01
CA GLY A 165 0.53 7.55 18.83
C GLY A 165 1.79 7.76 18.00
N THR A 166 2.92 7.83 18.68
CA THR A 166 4.25 7.77 18.09
C THR A 166 4.96 6.53 18.58
N ASP A 167 5.67 5.82 17.71
CA ASP A 167 6.59 4.77 18.12
C ASP A 167 7.69 4.60 17.07
N ASP A 168 8.66 3.74 17.37
CA ASP A 168 9.78 3.41 16.52
C ASP A 168 9.36 2.33 15.51
N PHE A 169 9.57 2.64 14.23
CA PHE A 169 9.30 1.73 13.12
C PHE A 169 10.63 1.22 12.60
N SER A 170 10.79 -0.10 12.58
CA SER A 170 11.97 -0.76 12.07
C SER A 170 11.64 -1.55 10.82
N PHE A 171 12.59 -1.57 9.90
CA PHE A 171 12.48 -2.29 8.66
C PHE A 171 13.80 -3.09 8.52
N ALA A 172 13.74 -4.38 8.18
CA ALA A 172 14.98 -5.20 8.11
C ALA A 172 15.98 -4.60 7.12
N SER A 173 17.27 -4.95 7.09
CA SER A 173 18.31 -4.28 6.29
C SER A 173 19.39 -5.27 5.77
N SER A 174 19.98 -4.96 4.62
CA SER A 174 20.85 -5.76 3.75
C SER A 174 22.34 -5.44 3.90
N SER A 175 22.71 -4.63 4.88
CA SER A 175 24.11 -4.44 5.25
C SER A 175 24.61 -5.68 6.01
N SER A 176 24.98 -6.75 5.32
CA SER A 176 26.05 -7.61 5.82
C SER A 176 26.84 -8.29 4.70
N SER A 177 28.14 -7.99 4.69
CA SER A 177 29.22 -8.89 4.28
C SER A 177 29.61 -9.86 5.42
N SER A 178 28.77 -9.97 6.46
CA SER A 178 29.04 -10.70 7.70
C SER A 178 27.75 -11.14 8.40
N GLY A 179 27.01 -12.09 7.82
CA GLY A 179 26.15 -13.06 8.52
C GLY A 179 25.03 -12.60 9.47
N GLY A 180 24.77 -11.30 9.66
CA GLY A 180 23.73 -10.77 10.56
C GLY A 180 22.67 -9.94 9.83
N SER A 181 21.42 -9.97 10.32
CA SER A 181 20.32 -9.12 9.84
C SER A 181 20.21 -7.87 10.71
N ASN A 182 20.77 -6.75 10.25
CA ASN A 182 20.51 -5.47 10.91
C ASN A 182 19.13 -4.96 10.48
N ALA A 183 18.39 -4.28 11.36
CA ALA A 183 17.14 -3.59 11.02
C ALA A 183 17.34 -2.09 11.21
N GLU A 184 16.94 -1.29 10.22
CA GLU A 184 16.99 0.16 10.32
C GLU A 184 15.73 0.66 11.02
N THR A 185 15.91 1.54 12.00
CA THR A 185 14.83 2.04 12.85
C THR A 185 14.66 3.53 12.67
N ILE A 186 13.44 3.94 12.36
CA ILE A 186 13.00 5.32 12.22
C ILE A 186 12.17 5.65 13.45
N ARG A 187 12.65 6.60 14.25
CA ARG A 187 12.08 6.90 15.56
C ARG A 187 10.91 7.86 15.47
N GLY A 188 9.95 7.69 16.38
CA GLY A 188 8.86 8.65 16.58
C GLY A 188 7.93 8.79 15.37
N ILE A 189 7.71 7.71 14.62
CA ILE A 189 6.72 7.67 13.53
C ILE A 189 5.33 7.78 14.14
N VAL A 190 4.56 8.75 13.66
CA VAL A 190 3.15 8.93 13.97
C VAL A 190 2.32 7.89 13.23
N PHE A 191 1.47 7.17 13.95
CA PHE A 191 0.55 6.18 13.38
C PHE A 191 -0.74 6.11 14.20
N GLY A 192 -1.79 5.54 13.61
CA GLY A 192 -3.07 5.29 14.25
C GLY A 192 -3.10 3.95 14.98
N CYS A 193 -3.25 3.99 16.31
CA CYS A 193 -3.51 2.81 17.12
C CYS A 193 -5.02 2.52 17.15
N ALA A 194 -5.48 1.60 16.31
CA ALA A 194 -6.89 1.25 16.19
C ALA A 194 -7.33 0.31 17.32
N HIS A 195 -8.22 0.81 18.19
CA HIS A 195 -8.84 0.02 19.25
C HIS A 195 -10.14 -0.66 18.81
N LYS A 196 -10.72 -0.18 17.70
CA LYS A 196 -11.90 -0.77 17.07
C LYS A 196 -11.70 -0.82 15.56
N THR A 197 -11.90 -2.01 14.99
CA THR A 197 -12.01 -2.22 13.55
C THR A 197 -13.31 -2.96 13.23
N GLN A 198 -13.93 -2.63 12.10
CA GLN A 198 -15.13 -3.30 11.61
C GLN A 198 -14.99 -3.53 10.10
N GLY A 199 -15.25 -4.76 9.65
CA GLY A 199 -15.14 -5.13 8.24
C GLY A 199 -13.70 -5.28 7.73
N PHE A 200 -12.71 -5.37 8.63
CA PHE A 200 -11.31 -5.54 8.23
C PHE A 200 -11.04 -6.98 7.76
N LEU A 201 -10.98 -7.18 6.45
CA LEU A 201 -10.62 -8.47 5.84
C LEU A 201 -9.11 -8.66 5.88
N ASN A 202 -8.59 -9.06 7.05
CA ASN A 202 -7.15 -9.14 7.28
C ASN A 202 -6.46 -10.40 6.72
N HIS A 203 -7.24 -11.30 6.11
CA HIS A 203 -6.77 -12.58 5.55
C HIS A 203 -5.96 -13.44 6.53
N GLY A 204 -6.25 -13.35 7.84
CA GLY A 204 -5.54 -14.11 8.86
C GLY A 204 -4.15 -13.56 9.19
N THR A 205 -3.77 -12.38 8.69
CA THR A 205 -2.43 -11.86 8.95
C THR A 205 -2.29 -10.35 9.07
N LEU A 206 -2.91 -9.58 8.18
CA LEU A 206 -2.69 -8.14 8.17
C LEU A 206 -3.04 -7.53 9.53
N ALA A 207 -2.17 -6.65 10.02
CA ALA A 207 -2.38 -5.95 11.28
C ALA A 207 -2.96 -4.54 11.09
N GLY A 208 -3.02 -4.07 9.84
CA GLY A 208 -3.49 -2.75 9.45
C GLY A 208 -2.97 -2.35 8.08
N ALA A 209 -2.84 -1.04 7.84
CA ALA A 209 -2.38 -0.50 6.56
C ALA A 209 -1.26 0.53 6.73
N LEU A 210 -0.29 0.48 5.82
CA LEU A 210 0.79 1.43 5.66
C LEU A 210 0.41 2.51 4.65
N SER A 211 0.18 3.72 5.15
CA SER A 211 -0.15 4.87 4.31
C SER A 211 1.12 5.46 3.68
N MET A 212 1.08 5.57 2.37
CA MET A 212 2.13 6.12 1.51
C MET A 212 1.67 7.36 0.75
N SER A 213 0.51 7.92 1.12
CA SER A 213 -0.04 9.12 0.51
C SER A 213 0.83 10.36 0.76
N ARG A 214 0.39 11.51 0.28
CA ARG A 214 1.06 12.80 0.46
C ARG A 214 0.56 13.58 1.69
N HIS A 215 -0.32 12.98 2.50
CA HIS A 215 -0.82 13.60 3.72
C HIS A 215 0.29 13.74 4.79
N PRO A 216 0.33 14.81 5.60
CA PRO A 216 1.38 15.02 6.62
C PRO A 216 1.66 13.87 7.59
N THR A 217 0.66 13.02 7.86
CA THR A 217 0.76 11.86 8.76
C THR A 217 0.98 10.53 8.05
N SER A 218 1.09 10.50 6.71
CA SER A 218 1.47 9.28 6.00
C SER A 218 2.92 8.92 6.32
N LEU A 219 3.31 7.65 6.17
CA LEU A 219 4.71 7.26 6.33
C LEU A 219 5.58 8.05 5.33
N MET A 220 5.20 8.08 4.05
CA MET A 220 5.99 8.76 3.01
C MET A 220 6.27 10.22 3.37
N LYS A 221 5.27 10.96 3.87
CA LYS A 221 5.46 12.37 4.20
C LYS A 221 6.32 12.56 5.45
N GLN A 222 6.20 11.67 6.43
CA GLN A 222 7.09 11.66 7.59
C GLN A 222 8.54 11.35 7.17
N LEU A 223 8.76 10.37 6.29
CA LEU A 223 10.09 10.06 5.73
C LEU A 223 10.69 11.24 4.96
N THR A 224 9.88 12.05 4.26
CA THR A 224 10.38 13.27 3.63
C THR A 224 10.95 14.27 4.62
N ASN A 225 10.41 14.35 5.84
CA ASN A 225 10.99 15.18 6.91
C ASN A 225 12.35 14.62 7.40
N HIS A 226 12.63 13.34 7.12
CA HIS A 226 13.91 12.69 7.34
C HIS A 226 14.80 12.65 6.07
N GLY A 227 14.52 13.47 5.06
CA GLY A 227 15.34 13.61 3.85
C GLY A 227 15.03 12.63 2.71
N VAL A 228 13.96 11.84 2.82
CA VAL A 228 13.54 10.87 1.79
C VAL A 228 12.47 11.49 0.88
N GLY A 229 12.87 11.98 -0.29
CA GLY A 229 12.00 12.74 -1.21
C GLY A 229 11.31 11.93 -2.33
N GLN A 230 11.57 10.63 -2.44
CA GLN A 230 11.03 9.83 -3.54
C GLN A 230 10.82 8.39 -3.14
N PHE A 231 9.93 7.71 -3.86
CA PHE A 231 9.80 6.27 -3.77
C PHE A 231 9.44 5.66 -5.13
N SER A 232 9.71 4.37 -5.29
CA SER A 232 9.34 3.59 -6.48
C SER A 232 8.91 2.21 -6.06
N TYR A 233 7.97 1.60 -6.76
CA TYR A 233 7.59 0.23 -6.48
C TYR A 233 7.51 -0.63 -7.75
N CYS A 234 7.72 -1.93 -7.54
CA CYS A 234 7.40 -2.98 -8.47
C CYS A 234 6.57 -4.00 -7.70
N LEU A 235 5.34 -4.21 -8.13
CA LEU A 235 4.51 -5.27 -7.56
C LEU A 235 5.01 -6.61 -8.13
N ALA A 236 5.14 -7.64 -7.30
CA ALA A 236 5.41 -8.97 -7.83
C ALA A 236 4.20 -9.42 -8.67
N ALA A 237 4.43 -10.22 -9.70
CA ALA A 237 3.35 -10.80 -10.51
C ALA A 237 2.91 -12.17 -9.98
N GLY A 238 3.24 -12.47 -8.71
CA GLY A 238 3.24 -13.77 -8.07
C GLY A 238 4.36 -14.71 -8.53
N GLY A 239 4.40 -15.94 -7.98
CA GLY A 239 5.44 -16.93 -8.20
C GLY A 239 6.66 -16.66 -7.32
N ASN A 240 7.84 -17.12 -7.76
CA ASN A 240 9.13 -16.78 -7.11
C ASN A 240 9.58 -15.33 -7.38
N SER A 241 8.75 -14.48 -7.99
CA SER A 241 9.11 -13.09 -8.28
C SER A 241 9.07 -12.22 -7.03
N ARG A 242 10.10 -11.39 -6.83
CA ARG A 242 10.19 -10.45 -5.71
C ARG A 242 9.91 -9.05 -6.22
N GLY A 243 8.87 -8.41 -5.69
CA GLY A 243 8.60 -7.00 -5.91
C GLY A 243 9.47 -6.13 -5.00
N PHE A 244 9.33 -4.81 -5.11
CA PHE A 244 9.99 -3.85 -4.24
C PHE A 244 9.19 -2.55 -4.06
N LEU A 245 9.59 -1.77 -3.07
CA LEU A 245 9.18 -0.44 -2.65
C LEU A 245 10.45 0.26 -2.14
N ARG A 246 11.10 1.02 -3.03
CA ARG A 246 12.33 1.77 -2.76
C ARG A 246 12.05 3.20 -2.40
N PHE A 247 12.98 3.81 -1.68
CA PHE A 247 12.91 5.13 -1.09
C PHE A 247 14.22 5.88 -1.35
N GLY A 248 14.16 7.20 -1.49
CA GLY A 248 15.35 8.06 -1.52
C GLY A 248 16.34 7.68 -2.61
N GLY A 249 17.64 7.67 -2.27
CA GLY A 249 18.74 7.29 -3.17
C GLY A 249 18.69 5.88 -3.78
N ASP A 250 17.95 4.94 -3.18
CA ASP A 250 17.77 3.58 -3.75
C ASP A 250 16.79 3.54 -4.93
N VAL A 251 16.01 4.60 -5.14
CA VAL A 251 15.11 4.70 -6.28
C VAL A 251 15.93 4.75 -7.57
N THR A 252 15.83 3.68 -8.35
CA THR A 252 16.45 3.59 -9.66
C THR A 252 15.62 4.35 -10.69
N HIS A 253 16.29 4.99 -11.65
CA HIS A 253 15.66 5.65 -12.79
C HIS A 253 16.05 4.91 -14.09
N PRO A 254 15.25 3.91 -14.53
CA PRO A 254 15.55 3.15 -15.74
C PRO A 254 15.63 4.07 -16.96
N SER A 255 16.59 3.81 -17.85
CA SER A 255 16.63 4.44 -19.15
C SER A 255 15.36 4.10 -19.93
N GLY A 256 14.73 5.10 -20.55
CA GLY A 256 13.47 4.93 -21.28
C GLY A 256 12.19 5.05 -20.43
N ALA A 257 12.28 5.27 -19.12
CA ALA A 257 11.11 5.54 -18.29
C ALA A 257 10.31 6.75 -18.80
N ARG A 258 9.00 6.57 -18.98
CA ARG A 258 8.08 7.67 -19.33
C ARG A 258 7.64 8.37 -18.05
N ARG A 259 7.40 9.69 -18.15
CA ARG A 259 6.99 10.53 -17.02
C ARG A 259 5.69 11.22 -17.35
N THR A 260 4.84 11.34 -16.34
CA THR A 260 3.64 12.17 -16.37
C THR A 260 3.62 13.03 -15.12
N ALA A 261 3.01 14.21 -15.21
CA ALA A 261 2.90 15.10 -14.06
C ALA A 261 1.84 14.56 -13.10
N ILE A 262 2.16 14.51 -11.81
CA ILE A 262 1.18 14.33 -10.75
C ILE A 262 0.31 15.60 -10.73
N MET A 263 -1.00 15.43 -10.71
CA MET A 263 -1.97 16.50 -10.64
C MET A 263 -1.99 17.13 -9.25
N TYR A 264 -2.17 18.44 -9.20
CA TYR A 264 -2.28 19.22 -7.97
C TYR A 264 -3.62 19.98 -7.98
N HIS A 265 -4.50 19.65 -7.04
CA HIS A 265 -5.78 20.33 -6.86
C HIS A 265 -5.89 20.92 -5.45
N GLY A 266 -5.72 22.23 -5.34
CA GLY A 266 -5.96 22.99 -4.10
C GLY A 266 -5.13 22.52 -2.89
N THR A 267 -5.70 22.68 -1.70
CA THR A 267 -5.06 22.47 -0.39
C THR A 267 -5.05 21.01 0.09
N LEU A 268 -5.82 20.11 -0.54
CA LEU A 268 -5.93 18.70 -0.14
C LEU A 268 -5.16 17.80 -1.11
N GLN A 269 -3.84 17.87 -1.03
CA GLN A 269 -2.93 17.17 -1.93
C GLN A 269 -2.51 15.81 -1.35
N ARG A 270 -3.46 14.88 -1.25
CA ARG A 270 -3.27 13.58 -0.57
C ARG A 270 -2.86 12.47 -1.54
N GLU A 271 -3.52 12.40 -2.68
CA GLU A 271 -3.44 11.28 -3.63
C GLU A 271 -2.37 11.49 -4.72
N TYR A 272 -1.83 10.40 -5.26
CA TYR A 272 -1.02 10.42 -6.48
C TYR A 272 -1.94 10.34 -7.70
N ARG A 273 -2.36 11.50 -8.17
CA ARG A 273 -3.33 11.63 -9.26
C ARG A 273 -2.67 11.97 -10.58
N ILE A 274 -3.11 11.39 -11.68
CA ILE A 274 -2.60 11.66 -13.03
C ILE A 274 -3.73 11.97 -14.01
N ARG A 275 -3.39 12.71 -15.07
CA ARG A 275 -4.34 13.04 -16.14
C ARG A 275 -4.38 11.92 -17.16
N VAL A 276 -5.57 11.38 -17.40
CA VAL A 276 -5.85 10.45 -18.51
C VAL A 276 -6.36 11.23 -19.71
N THR A 277 -5.77 11.00 -20.88
CA THR A 277 -6.10 11.71 -22.13
C THR A 277 -6.82 10.84 -23.16
N GLY A 278 -7.03 9.56 -22.84
CA GLY A 278 -7.67 8.58 -23.72
C GLY A 278 -7.14 7.19 -23.44
N VAL A 279 -7.73 6.22 -24.13
CA VAL A 279 -7.36 4.79 -24.07
C VAL A 279 -7.06 4.32 -25.49
N ILE A 280 -6.07 3.45 -25.62
CA ILE A 280 -5.70 2.80 -26.87
C ILE A 280 -5.85 1.30 -26.66
N LEU A 281 -6.58 0.64 -27.55
CA LEU A 281 -6.73 -0.81 -27.60
C LEU A 281 -6.19 -1.29 -28.94
N ASP A 282 -5.21 -2.19 -28.91
CA ASP A 282 -4.56 -2.76 -30.10
C ASP A 282 -4.12 -1.70 -31.14
N GLY A 283 -3.43 -0.66 -30.66
CA GLY A 283 -2.98 0.46 -31.50
C GLY A 283 -4.07 1.43 -31.96
N ARG A 284 -5.36 1.12 -31.78
CA ARG A 284 -6.48 2.02 -32.10
C ARG A 284 -6.88 2.85 -30.88
N LYS A 285 -6.88 4.16 -31.05
CA LYS A 285 -7.44 5.08 -30.04
C LYS A 285 -8.95 4.95 -30.00
N LEU A 286 -9.50 4.72 -28.81
CA LEU A 286 -10.94 4.73 -28.57
C LEU A 286 -11.40 6.19 -28.46
N ILE A 287 -11.94 6.74 -29.56
CA ILE A 287 -12.26 8.17 -29.70
C ILE A 287 -13.40 8.61 -28.77
N ASP A 288 -14.30 7.70 -28.43
CA ASP A 288 -15.45 7.98 -27.55
C ASP A 288 -15.03 8.11 -26.08
N ILE A 289 -13.84 7.60 -25.70
CA ILE A 289 -13.26 7.83 -24.37
C ILE A 289 -12.54 9.18 -24.38
N THR A 290 -13.29 10.23 -24.05
CA THR A 290 -12.78 11.60 -24.06
C THR A 290 -12.07 11.98 -22.74
N PRO A 291 -11.07 12.88 -22.76
CA PRO A 291 -10.49 13.42 -21.52
C PRO A 291 -11.52 14.08 -20.59
N GLY A 292 -12.65 14.56 -21.14
CA GLY A 292 -13.74 15.17 -20.39
C GLY A 292 -14.38 14.23 -19.37
N MET A 293 -14.47 12.93 -19.68
CA MET A 293 -15.02 11.92 -18.78
C MET A 293 -14.22 11.77 -17.48
N PHE A 294 -12.93 12.13 -17.52
CA PHE A 294 -12.06 12.09 -16.34
C PHE A 294 -11.91 13.46 -15.66
N ARG A 295 -12.45 14.55 -16.22
CA ARG A 295 -12.48 15.85 -15.55
C ARG A 295 -13.65 15.80 -14.56
N GLY A 296 -13.36 15.71 -13.27
CA GLY A 296 -14.35 15.41 -12.22
C GLY A 296 -15.56 16.33 -12.28
N SER A 297 -16.72 15.81 -11.92
CA SER A 297 -17.98 16.56 -11.79
C SER A 297 -18.04 17.29 -10.44
N PHE A 298 -19.00 18.22 -10.28
CA PHE A 298 -19.37 18.94 -9.04
C PHE A 298 -18.68 18.46 -7.74
N GLY A 299 -17.57 19.09 -7.36
CA GLY A 299 -16.83 18.81 -6.11
C GLY A 299 -15.84 17.63 -6.15
N ALA A 300 -15.87 16.79 -7.19
CA ALA A 300 -14.92 15.72 -7.42
C ALA A 300 -13.65 16.22 -8.14
N ARG A 301 -12.48 15.74 -7.71
CA ARG A 301 -11.18 16.31 -8.13
C ARG A 301 -10.74 15.91 -9.55
N GLY A 302 -11.36 14.90 -10.16
CA GLY A 302 -11.07 14.48 -11.54
C GLY A 302 -9.66 13.91 -11.78
N GLY A 303 -9.49 13.00 -12.73
CA GLY A 303 -8.23 12.32 -13.03
C GLY A 303 -8.22 10.90 -12.48
N CYS A 304 -7.11 10.20 -12.67
CA CYS A 304 -6.90 8.81 -12.24
C CYS A 304 -5.99 8.78 -11.01
N VAL A 305 -6.47 8.14 -9.93
CA VAL A 305 -5.67 7.91 -8.72
C VAL A 305 -4.86 6.64 -8.92
N ILE A 306 -3.57 6.72 -8.63
CA ILE A 306 -2.68 5.57 -8.60
C ILE A 306 -2.71 5.01 -7.17
N ASP A 307 -3.13 3.77 -7.04
CA ASP A 307 -3.19 3.09 -5.75
C ASP A 307 -2.84 1.60 -5.88
N VAL A 308 -1.89 1.14 -5.07
CA VAL A 308 -1.47 -0.27 -5.00
C VAL A 308 -2.35 -1.09 -4.05
N GLY A 309 -3.11 -0.41 -3.20
CA GLY A 309 -4.12 -1.02 -2.34
C GLY A 309 -5.39 -1.40 -3.12
N ALA A 310 -5.63 -0.78 -4.29
CA ALA A 310 -6.72 -1.17 -5.17
C ALA A 310 -6.37 -2.46 -5.92
N SER A 311 -7.03 -3.57 -5.54
CA SER A 311 -6.87 -4.87 -6.20
C SER A 311 -7.24 -4.88 -7.69
N VAL A 312 -8.06 -3.93 -8.13
CA VAL A 312 -8.50 -3.78 -9.52
C VAL A 312 -8.51 -2.33 -9.97
N SER A 313 -8.17 -2.12 -11.23
CA SER A 313 -8.36 -0.82 -11.89
C SER A 313 -9.84 -0.50 -12.01
N LYS A 314 -10.24 0.67 -11.52
CA LYS A 314 -11.62 1.19 -11.62
C LYS A 314 -11.67 2.35 -12.59
N MET A 315 -12.74 2.43 -13.36
CA MET A 315 -12.96 3.48 -14.35
C MET A 315 -14.36 4.06 -14.19
N ILE A 316 -14.53 5.34 -14.56
CA ILE A 316 -15.87 5.95 -14.64
C ILE A 316 -16.74 5.12 -15.58
N HIS A 317 -18.00 4.89 -15.18
CA HIS A 317 -18.85 3.87 -15.79
C HIS A 317 -18.98 4.02 -17.31
N GLU A 318 -19.15 5.24 -17.79
CA GLU A 318 -19.33 5.57 -19.21
C GLU A 318 -18.09 5.19 -20.04
N ALA A 319 -16.89 5.47 -19.52
CA ALA A 319 -15.65 5.08 -20.19
C ALA A 319 -15.39 3.57 -20.08
N TYR A 320 -15.78 2.95 -18.95
CA TYR A 320 -15.66 1.51 -18.75
C TYR A 320 -16.52 0.73 -19.75
N GLN A 321 -17.76 1.14 -19.99
CA GLN A 321 -18.65 0.47 -20.94
C GLN A 321 -18.09 0.49 -22.37
N ILE A 322 -17.53 1.62 -22.80
CA ILE A 322 -16.89 1.72 -24.12
C ILE A 322 -15.70 0.76 -24.19
N LEU A 323 -14.83 0.77 -23.18
CA LEU A 323 -13.67 -0.13 -23.14
C LEU A 323 -14.09 -1.60 -23.09
N GLU A 324 -15.08 -1.95 -22.26
CA GLU A 324 -15.59 -3.32 -22.11
C GLU A 324 -16.12 -3.86 -23.43
N ASN A 325 -16.96 -3.09 -24.13
CA ASN A 325 -17.51 -3.50 -25.42
C ASN A 325 -16.40 -3.67 -26.47
N GLU A 326 -15.46 -2.73 -26.53
CA GLU A 326 -14.37 -2.78 -27.49
C GLU A 326 -13.41 -3.96 -27.24
N VAL A 327 -13.15 -4.30 -25.97
CA VAL A 327 -12.37 -5.50 -25.62
C VAL A 327 -13.18 -6.76 -25.95
N ALA A 328 -14.48 -6.79 -25.68
CA ALA A 328 -15.33 -7.93 -26.01
C ALA A 328 -15.36 -8.20 -27.52
N ASP A 329 -15.58 -7.17 -28.33
CA ASP A 329 -15.63 -7.25 -29.80
C ASP A 329 -14.27 -7.67 -30.35
N HIS A 330 -13.18 -7.09 -29.84
CA HIS A 330 -11.82 -7.49 -30.22
C HIS A 330 -11.56 -8.97 -29.91
N LEU A 331 -11.85 -9.44 -28.70
CA LEU A 331 -11.63 -10.84 -28.33
C LEU A 331 -12.54 -11.79 -29.13
N GLN A 332 -13.79 -11.41 -29.39
CA GLN A 332 -14.71 -12.20 -30.21
C GLN A 332 -14.22 -12.35 -31.65
N SER A 333 -13.67 -11.28 -32.24
CA SER A 333 -13.06 -11.34 -33.57
C SER A 333 -11.84 -12.27 -33.65
N HIS A 334 -11.23 -12.58 -32.50
CA HIS A 334 -10.12 -13.53 -32.34
C HIS A 334 -10.58 -14.91 -31.82
N GLY A 335 -11.88 -15.22 -31.91
CA GLY A 335 -12.42 -16.55 -31.60
C GLY A 335 -12.72 -16.79 -30.11
N ALA A 336 -12.64 -15.76 -29.26
CA ALA A 336 -13.00 -15.90 -27.86
C ALA A 336 -14.52 -15.73 -27.64
N HIS A 337 -15.08 -16.43 -26.66
CA HIS A 337 -16.52 -16.39 -26.39
C HIS A 337 -16.81 -15.72 -25.04
N ARG A 338 -17.62 -14.66 -25.06
CA ARG A 338 -18.09 -13.99 -23.84
C ARG A 338 -19.03 -14.89 -23.05
N VAL A 339 -18.88 -14.91 -21.74
CA VAL A 339 -19.78 -15.57 -20.80
C VAL A 339 -20.32 -14.60 -19.79
N THR A 340 -21.55 -14.85 -19.33
CA THR A 340 -22.16 -14.07 -18.26
C THR A 340 -21.89 -14.75 -16.93
N VAL A 341 -21.16 -14.07 -16.05
CA VAL A 341 -20.95 -14.50 -14.66
C VAL A 341 -21.63 -13.47 -13.76
N LEU A 342 -22.46 -13.94 -12.83
CA LEU A 342 -23.14 -13.05 -11.88
C LEU A 342 -22.12 -12.20 -11.13
N TYR A 343 -22.37 -10.89 -11.04
CA TYR A 343 -21.53 -9.88 -10.38
C TYR A 343 -20.17 -9.60 -11.03
N GLN A 344 -19.93 -10.06 -12.27
CA GLN A 344 -18.75 -9.68 -13.06
C GLN A 344 -19.14 -8.98 -14.36
N GLY A 345 -18.27 -8.11 -14.88
CA GLY A 345 -18.47 -7.40 -16.14
C GLY A 345 -18.09 -8.27 -17.34
N LEU A 346 -16.86 -8.10 -17.84
CA LEU A 346 -16.33 -8.88 -18.96
C LEU A 346 -15.72 -10.20 -18.51
N CYS A 347 -16.34 -11.31 -18.90
CA CYS A 347 -15.80 -12.66 -18.72
C CYS A 347 -15.76 -13.38 -20.07
N ILE A 348 -14.72 -14.18 -20.30
CA ILE A 348 -14.47 -14.89 -21.55
C ILE A 348 -14.18 -16.36 -21.22
N LEU A 349 -14.63 -17.31 -22.04
CA LEU A 349 -14.25 -18.71 -21.93
C LEU A 349 -12.74 -18.85 -22.13
N ALA A 350 -12.07 -19.50 -21.18
CA ALA A 350 -10.70 -19.94 -21.39
C ALA A 350 -10.68 -20.92 -22.59
N THR A 351 -9.81 -20.67 -23.55
CA THR A 351 -9.47 -21.68 -24.56
C THR A 351 -8.79 -22.84 -23.84
N PRO A 352 -9.22 -24.10 -24.05
CA PRO A 352 -8.51 -25.25 -23.50
C PRO A 352 -7.05 -25.20 -23.92
N ASP A 353 -6.13 -25.38 -22.97
CA ASP A 353 -4.72 -25.58 -23.30
C ASP A 353 -4.62 -26.82 -24.22
N ILE A 354 -4.12 -26.64 -25.44
CA ILE A 354 -3.89 -27.72 -26.42
C ILE A 354 -2.54 -28.37 -26.15
#